data_AF-A0A257CQZ3-F1
#
_entry.id   AF-A0A257CQZ3-F1
#
_cell.length_a   1.000
_cell.length_b   1.000
_cell.length_c   1.000
_cell.angle_alpha   90.00
_cell.angle_beta   90.00
_cell.angle_gamma   90.00
#
_symmetry.space_group_name_H-M   'P 1'
#
loop_
_entity.id
_entity.type
_entity.pdbx_description
1 polymer ?
#
loop_
_entity_poly.entity_id
_entity_poly.type
_entity_poly.pdbx_seq_one_letter_code
_entity_poly.pdbx_strand_id
1 'polypeptide(L)' 'MKQQTLAMAADQTFENYRKPTRRDEFLKTMDAIVPWGALCSVIEPHYPKAGNGRPPIGLERMLRIHFIQHWFN' A
#
# COMPACT_ATOMS: atom_id res chain seq x y z
N MET A 1 -34.71 -17.52 1.38
CA MET A 1 -34.30 -16.15 1.77
C MET A 1 -32.82 -16.16 2.06
N LYS A 2 -32.00 -15.45 1.27
CA LYS A 2 -30.56 -15.28 1.57
C LYS A 2 -30.44 -14.13 2.57
N GLN A 3 -30.04 -14.45 3.79
CA GLN A 3 -29.81 -13.45 4.84
C GLN A 3 -28.57 -12.65 4.48
N GLN A 4 -28.75 -11.40 4.05
CA GLN A 4 -27.65 -10.46 3.81
C GLN A 4 -27.26 -9.83 5.14
N THR A 5 -26.03 -10.07 5.58
CA THR A 5 -25.47 -9.55 6.81
C THR A 5 -25.12 -8.06 6.65
N LEU A 6 -25.51 -7.25 7.64
CA LEU A 6 -25.32 -5.79 7.71
C LEU A 6 -23.87 -5.34 7.44
N ALA A 7 -22.89 -6.21 7.72
CA ALA A 7 -21.47 -5.98 7.47
C ALA A 7 -21.14 -5.64 6.00
N MET A 8 -21.82 -6.27 5.02
CA MET A 8 -21.50 -6.03 3.60
C MET A 8 -22.01 -4.66 3.09
N ALA A 9 -23.01 -4.08 3.75
CA ALA A 9 -23.54 -2.76 3.40
C ALA A 9 -22.75 -1.62 4.07
N ALA A 10 -22.12 -1.89 5.22
CA ALA A 10 -21.31 -0.92 5.95
C ALA A 10 -19.98 -0.61 5.23
N ASP A 11 -19.34 -1.63 4.62
CA ASP A 11 -18.05 -1.45 3.93
C ASP A 11 -18.13 -0.46 2.74
N GLN A 12 -19.30 -0.30 2.11
CA GLN A 12 -19.48 0.63 0.99
C GLN A 12 -19.93 2.03 1.42
N THR A 13 -20.62 2.13 2.56
CA THR A 13 -21.26 3.39 2.96
C THR A 13 -20.32 4.30 3.72
N PHE A 14 -19.42 3.77 4.55
CA PHE A 14 -18.51 4.59 5.37
C PHE A 14 -17.20 4.98 4.66
N GLU A 15 -16.74 4.20 3.68
CA GLU A 15 -15.52 4.50 2.92
C GLU A 15 -15.64 5.83 2.16
N ASN A 16 -16.82 6.15 1.63
CA ASN A 16 -17.07 7.42 0.92
C ASN A 16 -17.05 8.67 1.82
N TYR A 17 -17.19 8.51 3.14
CA TYR A 17 -17.16 9.63 4.11
C TYR A 17 -15.83 9.71 4.87
N ARG A 18 -14.87 8.83 4.57
CA ARG A 18 -13.58 8.82 5.24
C ARG A 18 -12.76 10.02 4.79
N LYS A 19 -12.41 10.89 5.74
CA LYS A 19 -11.42 11.95 5.48
C LYS A 19 -10.06 11.30 5.20
N PRO A 20 -9.34 11.70 4.14
CA PRO A 20 -8.02 11.17 3.87
C PRO A 20 -7.10 11.46 5.06
N THR A 21 -6.33 10.45 5.46
CA THR A 21 -5.34 10.64 6.53
C THR A 21 -4.12 11.35 5.96
N ARG A 22 -3.30 11.95 6.84
CA ARG A 22 -2.02 12.56 6.44
C ARG A 22 -1.09 11.57 5.71
N ARG A 23 -1.18 10.28 6.04
CA ARG A 23 -0.43 9.21 5.35
C ARG A 23 -0.95 8.95 3.95
N ASP A 24 -2.28 9.02 3.76
CA ASP A 24 -2.91 8.85 2.44
C ASP A 24 -2.56 10.02 1.51
N GLU A 25 -2.61 11.26 2.01
CA GLU A 25 -2.22 12.44 1.26
C GLU A 25 -0.73 12.42 0.88
N PHE A 26 0.12 11.98 1.81
CA PHE A 26 1.54 11.80 1.56
C PHE A 26 1.79 10.77 0.45
N LEU A 27 1.21 9.57 0.56
CA LEU A 27 1.33 8.55 -0.47
C LEU A 27 0.84 9.03 -1.83
N LYS A 28 -0.30 9.72 -1.89
CA LYS A 28 -0.82 10.29 -3.14
C LYS A 28 0.17 11.28 -3.76
N THR A 29 0.81 12.10 -2.92
CA THR A 29 1.83 13.04 -3.38
C THR A 29 3.06 12.27 -3.91
N MET A 30 3.51 11.25 -3.19
CA MET A 30 4.61 10.40 -3.63
C MET A 30 4.33 9.67 -4.94
N ASP A 31 3.11 9.16 -5.12
CA ASP A 31 2.70 8.51 -6.37
C ASP A 31 2.85 9.43 -7.59
N ALA A 32 2.70 10.74 -7.41
CA ALA A 32 2.90 11.73 -8.47
C ALA A 32 4.37 12.14 -8.68
N ILE A 33 5.16 12.27 -7.62
CA ILE A 33 6.50 12.89 -7.70
C ILE A 33 7.64 11.87 -7.76
N VAL A 34 7.43 10.66 -7.24
CA VAL A 34 8.50 9.67 -7.09
C VAL A 34 8.62 8.83 -8.36
N PRO A 35 9.83 8.67 -8.93
CA PRO A 35 10.05 7.81 -10.09
C PRO A 35 10.10 6.34 -9.65
N TRP A 36 8.94 5.77 -9.29
CA TRP A 36 8.84 4.41 -8.72
C TRP A 36 9.51 3.34 -9.56
N GLY A 37 9.32 3.36 -10.87
CA GLY A 37 9.94 2.39 -11.78
C GLY A 37 11.46 2.43 -11.69
N ALA A 38 12.06 3.62 -11.78
CA ALA A 38 13.51 3.78 -11.69
C ALA A 38 14.06 3.35 -10.33
N LEU A 39 13.38 3.70 -9.24
CA LEU A 39 13.78 3.25 -7.90
C LEU A 39 13.68 1.74 -7.75
N CYS A 40 12.58 1.14 -8.22
CA CYS A 40 12.41 -0.31 -8.17
C CYS A 40 13.49 -1.01 -8.99
N SER A 41 13.85 -0.52 -10.18
CA SER A 41 14.92 -1.12 -11.00
C SER A 41 16.28 -1.14 -10.30
N VAL A 42 16.60 -0.11 -9.51
CA VAL A 42 17.86 -0.06 -8.75
C VAL A 42 17.83 -1.02 -7.55
N ILE A 43 16.66 -1.24 -6.93
CA ILE A 43 16.52 -2.07 -5.73
C ILE A 43 16.29 -3.55 -6.07
N GLU A 44 15.64 -3.85 -7.19
CA GLU A 44 15.25 -5.20 -7.62
C GLU A 44 16.38 -6.24 -7.54
N PRO A 45 17.64 -5.95 -7.94
CA PRO A 45 18.74 -6.91 -7.82
C PRO A 45 19.04 -7.35 -6.37
N HIS A 46 18.71 -6.50 -5.40
CA HIS A 46 18.94 -6.72 -3.98
C HIS A 46 17.70 -7.19 -3.22
N TYR A 47 16.53 -7.14 -3.86
CA TYR A 47 15.28 -7.50 -3.21
C TYR A 47 15.14 -9.02 -3.07
N PRO A 48 14.66 -9.55 -1.93
CA PRO A 48 14.51 -10.98 -1.75
C PRO A 48 13.65 -11.59 -2.86
N LYS A 49 14.14 -12.70 -3.41
CA LYS A 49 13.38 -13.52 -4.36
C LYS A 49 12.65 -14.62 -3.59
N ALA A 50 11.51 -15.05 -4.11
CA ALA A 50 10.77 -16.15 -3.52
C ALA A 50 11.65 -17.41 -3.47
N GLY A 51 11.78 -18.00 -2.27
CA GLY A 51 12.39 -19.30 -2.03
C GLY A 51 11.37 -20.25 -1.40
N ASN A 52 11.84 -21.23 -0.62
CA ASN A 52 10.97 -22.22 0.05
C ASN A 52 10.22 -21.69 1.30
N GLY A 53 10.22 -20.37 1.52
CA GLY A 53 9.64 -19.73 2.70
C GLY A 53 8.45 -18.84 2.38
N ARG A 54 8.07 -17.98 3.33
CA ARG A 54 7.04 -16.97 3.10
C ARG A 54 7.47 -16.06 1.95
N PRO A 55 6.63 -15.88 0.91
CA PRO A 55 6.99 -15.02 -0.20
C PRO A 55 7.20 -13.58 0.29
N PRO A 56 8.21 -12.87 -0.22
CA PRO A 56 8.40 -11.47 0.10
C PRO A 56 7.21 -10.66 -0.41
N ILE A 57 6.92 -9.55 0.26
CA ILE A 57 5.93 -8.56 -0.21
C ILE A 57 6.41 -8.01 -1.57
N GLY A 58 5.54 -7.60 -2.48
CA GLY A 58 5.98 -6.99 -3.74
C GLY A 58 6.86 -5.76 -3.50
N LEU A 59 7.97 -5.64 -4.24
CA LEU A 59 9.00 -4.60 -4.06
C LEU A 59 8.41 -3.19 -3.94
N GLU A 60 7.60 -2.79 -4.92
CA GLU A 60 7.01 -1.45 -4.97
C GLU A 60 6.10 -1.15 -3.76
N ARG A 61 5.42 -2.17 -3.25
CA ARG A 61 4.57 -2.06 -2.05
C ARG A 61 5.42 -1.94 -0.78
N MET A 62 6.47 -2.75 -0.68
CA MET A 62 7.38 -2.71 0.46
C MET A 62 8.13 -1.36 0.52
N LEU A 63 8.51 -0.82 -0.63
CA LEU A 63 9.14 0.50 -0.73
C LEU A 63 8.21 1.61 -0.22
N ARG A 64 6.93 1.59 -0.61
CA ARG A 64 5.91 2.53 -0.07
C ARG A 64 5.78 2.42 1.45
N ILE A 65 5.75 1.19 1.99
CA ILE A 65 5.69 0.98 3.45
C ILE A 65 6.90 1.59 4.13
N HIS A 66 8.11 1.37 3.61
CA HIS A 66 9.33 1.96 4.17
C HIS A 66 9.32 3.49 4.16
N PHE A 67 8.82 4.11 3.09
CA PHE A 67 8.69 5.57 3.04
C PHE A 67 7.67 6.08 4.07
N ILE A 68 6.50 5.46 4.20
CA ILE A 68 5.55 5.89 5.24
C ILE A 68 6.20 5.75 6.64
N GLN A 69 6.87 4.64 6.89
CA GLN A 69 7.56 4.41 8.17
C GLN A 69 8.65 5.45 8.42
N HIS A 70 9.48 5.78 7.42
CA HIS A 70 10.58 6.73 7.61
C HIS A 70 10.10 8.17 7.85
N TRP A 71 9.01 8.60 7.22
CA TRP A 71 8.50 9.97 7.33
C TRP A 71 7.47 10.18 8.44
N PHE A 72 6.85 9.12 8.96
CA PHE A 72 5.84 9.20 10.02
C PHE A 72 6.20 8.38 11.29
N ASN A 73 7.47 7.94 11.42
CA ASN A 73 8.02 7.42 12.68
C ASN A 73 8.35 8.55 13.65
#